data_AF-A0A954Y2Y5-F1
#
_entry.id   AF-A0A954Y2Y5-F1
#
_cell.length_a   1.000
_cell.length_b   1.000
_cell.length_c   1.000
_cell.angle_alpha   90.00
_cell.angle_beta   90.00
_cell.angle_gamma   90.00
#
_symmetry.space_group_name_H-M   'P 1'
#
loop_
_entity.id
_entity.type
_entity.pdbx_description
1 polymer ?
#
loop_
_entity_poly.entity_id
_entity_poly.type
_entity_poly.pdbx_seq_one_letter_code
_entity_poly.pdbx_strand_id
1 'polypeptide(L)'
;FRGTKGTVREGGNRVPAIALWPGKIKPGVRNHDIVGGLDLMATFASVAGVELPTEDREGQPIIFDSYDMAPLLTGQGKCDRTEWFYFTENELTPGAARVGNYKAVFNLRGDDGQPTGGLAVDANLGWKGADKYVATVPQVFDLWADPQERYDIFMNNFTERTWAMVPISDSIKELMKTYVKYPPRKLQSGTYTGPITISDYQRFKYVRDALQKEGISIPLPTGN
;
A
#
# COMPACT_ATOMS: atom_id res chain seq x y z
N PHE A 1 -14.39 -11.22 -2.19
CA PHE A 1 -13.38 -10.53 -1.38
C PHE A 1 -14.11 -9.54 -0.47
N ARG A 2 -13.46 -9.10 0.61
CA ARG A 2 -14.06 -8.26 1.66
C ARG A 2 -13.62 -6.79 1.55
N GLY A 3 -14.42 -5.86 2.03
CA GLY A 3 -14.17 -4.41 1.94
C GLY A 3 -14.32 -3.81 0.53
N THR A 4 -14.11 -2.50 0.45
CA THR A 4 -14.41 -1.67 -0.73
C THR A 4 -13.30 -0.66 -1.04
N LYS A 5 -13.50 0.17 -2.08
CA LYS A 5 -12.59 1.26 -2.44
C LYS A 5 -12.26 2.13 -1.23
N GLY A 6 -10.96 2.42 -1.05
CA GLY A 6 -10.47 3.22 0.08
C GLY A 6 -10.17 2.41 1.34
N THR A 7 -10.35 1.09 1.31
CA THR A 7 -9.95 0.19 2.41
C THR A 7 -8.71 -0.63 2.04
N VAL A 8 -7.95 -1.07 3.03
CA VAL A 8 -6.81 -2.00 2.86
C VAL A 8 -7.21 -3.47 2.75
N ARG A 9 -8.51 -3.76 2.71
CA ARG A 9 -9.06 -5.12 2.53
C ARG A 9 -8.87 -5.60 1.09
N GLU A 10 -9.01 -6.91 0.88
CA GLU A 10 -8.81 -7.53 -0.44
C GLU A 10 -9.73 -6.92 -1.51
N GLY A 11 -10.99 -6.65 -1.20
CA GLY A 11 -11.97 -6.06 -2.12
C GLY A 11 -11.68 -4.61 -2.51
N GLY A 12 -10.85 -3.89 -1.74
CA GLY A 12 -10.42 -2.54 -2.07
C GLY A 12 -9.21 -2.48 -3.02
N ASN A 13 -8.39 -3.53 -3.07
CA ASN A 13 -7.09 -3.54 -3.75
C ASN A 13 -6.96 -4.63 -4.83
N ARG A 14 -7.60 -5.78 -4.64
CA ARG A 14 -7.55 -6.89 -5.58
C ARG A 14 -8.50 -6.61 -6.75
N VAL A 15 -7.93 -6.56 -7.94
CA VAL A 15 -8.64 -6.25 -9.19
C VAL A 15 -8.53 -7.41 -10.18
N PRO A 16 -9.48 -7.56 -11.12
CA PRO A 16 -9.30 -8.47 -12.24
C PRO A 16 -8.15 -7.99 -13.14
N ALA A 17 -7.31 -8.93 -13.59
CA ALA A 17 -6.21 -8.66 -14.50
C ALA A 17 -6.14 -9.75 -15.58
N ILE A 18 -6.01 -9.33 -16.84
CA ILE A 18 -5.88 -10.22 -18.00
C ILE A 18 -4.73 -9.68 -18.85
N ALA A 19 -3.80 -10.57 -19.22
CA ALA A 19 -2.70 -10.25 -20.12
C ALA A 19 -2.82 -11.07 -21.40
N LEU A 20 -2.59 -10.43 -22.55
CA LEU A 20 -2.66 -11.05 -23.87
C LEU A 20 -1.42 -10.65 -24.68
N TRP A 21 -0.65 -11.65 -25.10
CA TRP A 21 0.49 -11.46 -25.99
C TRP A 21 0.65 -12.67 -26.91
N PRO A 22 0.09 -12.62 -28.13
CA PRO A 22 0.15 -13.75 -29.07
C PRO A 22 1.59 -14.20 -29.34
N GLY A 23 1.81 -15.52 -29.32
CA GLY A 23 3.14 -16.11 -29.53
C GLY A 23 4.12 -15.98 -28.35
N LYS A 24 3.72 -15.33 -27.25
CA LYS A 24 4.56 -15.16 -26.05
C LYS A 24 3.87 -15.64 -24.78
N ILE A 25 2.61 -15.27 -24.58
CA ILE A 25 1.79 -15.73 -23.46
C ILE A 25 0.93 -16.90 -23.94
N LYS A 26 0.98 -18.02 -23.22
CA LYS A 26 0.14 -19.19 -23.49
C LYS A 26 -1.34 -18.87 -23.17
N PRO A 27 -2.29 -19.09 -24.10
CA PRO A 27 -3.71 -18.85 -23.84
C PRO A 27 -4.27 -19.73 -22.72
N GLY A 28 -5.26 -19.20 -21.99
CA GLY A 28 -6.04 -19.95 -20.99
C GLY A 28 -5.31 -20.33 -19.71
N VAL A 29 -4.11 -19.79 -19.48
CA VAL A 29 -3.34 -20.02 -18.25
C VAL A 29 -3.86 -19.12 -17.12
N ARG A 30 -3.77 -19.63 -15.88
CA ARG A 30 -4.07 -18.89 -14.65
C ARG A 30 -2.81 -18.81 -13.79
N ASN A 31 -2.66 -17.70 -13.07
CA ASN A 31 -1.57 -17.48 -12.14
C ASN A 31 -2.10 -16.99 -10.78
N HIS A 32 -1.42 -17.36 -9.70
CA HIS A 32 -1.78 -17.03 -8.32
C HIS A 32 -0.65 -16.33 -7.55
N ASP A 33 0.43 -15.97 -8.22
CA ASP A 33 1.55 -15.23 -7.65
C ASP A 33 1.12 -13.80 -7.30
N ILE A 34 1.88 -13.17 -6.42
CA ILE A 34 1.60 -11.81 -5.98
C ILE A 34 2.15 -10.87 -7.04
N VAL A 35 1.25 -10.22 -7.77
CA VAL A 35 1.57 -9.24 -8.80
C VAL A 35 0.50 -8.16 -8.85
N GLY A 36 0.85 -6.97 -9.32
CA GLY A 36 -0.13 -5.91 -9.50
C GLY A 36 0.28 -4.83 -10.49
N GLY A 37 -0.56 -3.80 -10.61
CA GLY A 37 -0.32 -2.69 -11.55
C GLY A 37 1.01 -1.97 -11.32
N LEU A 38 1.51 -1.99 -10.09
CA LEU A 38 2.83 -1.46 -9.70
C LEU A 38 3.97 -2.08 -10.51
N ASP A 39 3.84 -3.36 -10.87
CA ASP A 39 4.88 -4.15 -11.54
C ASP A 39 4.95 -3.93 -13.06
N LEU A 40 3.96 -3.23 -13.63
CA LEU A 40 3.92 -2.97 -15.07
C LEU A 40 5.11 -2.17 -15.55
N MET A 41 5.66 -1.27 -14.72
CA MET A 41 6.74 -0.39 -15.13
C MET A 41 8.04 -1.16 -15.42
N ALA A 42 8.50 -1.99 -14.48
CA ALA A 42 9.67 -2.85 -14.68
C ALA A 42 9.42 -3.90 -15.77
N THR A 43 8.21 -4.45 -15.82
CA THR A 43 7.84 -5.44 -16.86
C THR A 43 7.92 -4.84 -18.26
N PHE A 44 7.39 -3.64 -18.49
CA PHE A 44 7.46 -2.99 -19.80
C PHE A 44 8.87 -2.52 -20.15
N ALA A 45 9.64 -2.06 -19.17
CA ALA A 45 11.04 -1.72 -19.37
C ALA A 45 11.86 -2.96 -19.81
N SER A 46 11.71 -4.08 -19.10
CA SER A 46 12.33 -5.37 -19.44
C SER A 46 11.95 -5.84 -20.85
N VAL A 47 10.65 -5.81 -21.19
CA VAL A 47 10.16 -6.17 -22.54
C VAL A 47 10.72 -5.25 -23.63
N ALA A 48 10.92 -3.96 -23.33
CA ALA A 48 11.50 -2.99 -24.25
C ALA A 48 13.04 -3.06 -24.33
N GLY A 49 13.71 -3.83 -23.47
CA GLY A 49 15.16 -3.85 -23.35
C GLY A 49 15.74 -2.55 -22.77
N VAL A 50 14.99 -1.88 -21.90
CA VAL A 50 15.35 -0.60 -21.27
C VAL A 50 15.54 -0.81 -19.78
N GLU A 51 16.59 -0.22 -19.22
CA GLU A 51 16.81 -0.20 -17.77
C GLU A 51 16.01 0.93 -17.11
N LEU A 52 15.50 0.66 -15.91
CA LEU A 52 14.85 1.70 -15.11
C LEU A 52 15.88 2.73 -14.63
N PRO A 53 15.52 4.03 -14.59
CA PRO A 53 16.44 5.06 -14.13
C PRO A 53 16.79 4.89 -12.65
N THR A 54 18.05 5.14 -12.31
CA THR A 54 18.56 5.10 -10.92
C THR A 54 18.56 6.46 -10.24
N GLU A 55 18.35 7.52 -11.03
CA GLU A 55 18.24 8.91 -10.58
C GLU A 55 16.98 9.55 -11.15
N ASP A 56 16.41 10.50 -10.40
CA ASP A 56 15.31 11.32 -10.89
C ASP A 56 15.79 12.52 -11.73
N ARG A 57 14.87 13.40 -12.13
CA ARG A 57 15.18 14.57 -12.96
C ARG A 57 16.05 15.62 -12.25
N GLU A 58 16.14 15.57 -10.93
CA GLU A 58 16.94 16.45 -10.09
C GLU A 58 18.27 15.79 -9.68
N GLY A 59 18.59 14.62 -10.24
CA GLY A 59 19.79 13.85 -9.94
C GLY A 59 19.76 13.20 -8.56
N GLN A 60 18.58 13.06 -7.93
CA GLN A 60 18.45 12.36 -6.66
C GLN A 60 18.27 10.86 -6.89
N PRO A 61 18.88 10.00 -6.04
CA PRO A 61 18.68 8.56 -6.13
C PRO A 61 17.18 8.20 -6.07
N ILE A 62 16.73 7.34 -6.98
CA ILE A 62 15.36 6.81 -7.01
C ILE A 62 15.38 5.28 -6.96
N ILE A 63 14.36 4.72 -6.34
CA ILE A 63 14.04 3.30 -6.39
C ILE A 63 12.58 3.14 -6.83
N PHE A 64 12.30 2.02 -7.48
CA PHE A 64 10.95 1.64 -7.85
C PHE A 64 10.55 0.39 -7.10
N ASP A 65 9.33 0.38 -6.60
CA ASP A 65 8.74 -0.80 -5.95
C ASP A 65 8.30 -1.87 -6.98
N SER A 66 8.57 -1.67 -8.28
CA SER A 66 8.11 -2.51 -9.39
C SER A 66 9.03 -3.70 -9.62
N TYR A 67 8.46 -4.89 -9.80
CA TYR A 67 9.18 -6.11 -10.18
C TYR A 67 8.89 -6.50 -11.63
N ASP A 68 9.81 -7.23 -12.27
CA ASP A 68 9.59 -7.75 -13.62
C ASP A 68 8.72 -9.01 -13.58
N MET A 69 7.59 -8.97 -14.27
CA MET A 69 6.66 -10.09 -14.44
C MET A 69 6.81 -10.78 -15.80
N ALA A 70 7.71 -10.36 -16.69
CA ALA A 70 7.85 -10.96 -18.01
C ALA A 70 8.13 -12.49 -17.97
N PRO A 71 8.99 -13.02 -17.06
CA PRO A 71 9.18 -14.46 -16.94
C PRO A 71 7.90 -15.19 -16.51
N LEU A 72 7.11 -14.57 -15.63
CA LEU A 72 5.82 -15.07 -15.17
C LEU A 72 4.82 -15.18 -16.32
N LEU A 73 4.68 -14.10 -17.09
CA LEU A 73 3.72 -14.00 -18.19
C LEU A 73 4.05 -14.99 -19.32
N THR A 74 5.33 -15.14 -19.64
CA THR A 74 5.81 -16.01 -20.72
C THR A 74 5.98 -17.48 -20.31
N GLY A 75 5.73 -17.81 -19.05
CA GLY A 75 5.87 -19.17 -18.52
C GLY A 75 7.32 -19.65 -18.39
N GLN A 76 8.27 -18.72 -18.30
CA GLN A 76 9.71 -18.98 -18.19
C GLN A 76 10.19 -18.99 -16.73
N GLY A 77 9.39 -18.50 -15.78
CA GLY A 77 9.75 -18.46 -14.37
C GLY A 77 8.67 -17.85 -13.49
N LYS A 78 9.05 -17.49 -12.26
CA LYS A 78 8.21 -16.76 -11.31
C LYS A 78 8.59 -15.28 -11.31
N CYS A 79 7.70 -14.45 -10.77
CA CYS A 79 8.07 -13.10 -10.35
C CYS A 79 8.76 -13.19 -8.97
N ASP A 80 9.77 -12.34 -8.73
CA ASP A 80 10.50 -12.31 -7.45
C ASP A 80 9.68 -11.72 -6.30
N ARG A 81 8.53 -11.12 -6.61
CA ARG A 81 7.64 -10.52 -5.62
C ARG A 81 7.02 -11.59 -4.71
N THR A 82 7.36 -11.49 -3.43
CA THR A 82 6.84 -12.37 -2.36
C THR A 82 5.99 -11.63 -1.33
N GLU A 83 5.96 -10.31 -1.42
CA GLU A 83 5.28 -9.42 -0.47
C GLU A 83 4.51 -8.29 -1.17
N TRP A 84 3.49 -7.79 -0.48
CA TRP A 84 2.64 -6.68 -0.92
C TRP A 84 2.28 -5.77 0.25
N PHE A 85 2.36 -4.48 0.04
CA PHE A 85 2.03 -3.47 1.04
C PHE A 85 0.80 -2.68 0.60
N TYR A 86 -0.13 -2.48 1.53
CA TYR A 86 -1.41 -1.82 1.29
C TYR A 86 -1.38 -0.47 2.00
N PHE A 87 -1.32 0.60 1.22
CA PHE A 87 -1.31 1.96 1.74
C PHE A 87 -2.70 2.60 1.60
N THR A 88 -3.01 3.48 2.54
CA THR A 88 -4.23 4.29 2.51
C THR A 88 -3.88 5.77 2.59
N GLU A 89 -4.37 6.53 1.61
CA GLU A 89 -4.29 7.99 1.55
C GLU A 89 -2.88 8.55 1.78
N ASN A 90 -2.63 9.13 2.95
CA ASN A 90 -1.43 9.88 3.31
C ASN A 90 -0.55 9.14 4.34
N GLU A 91 -0.81 7.86 4.60
CA GLU A 91 -0.07 7.10 5.60
C GLU A 91 1.35 6.79 5.12
N LEU A 92 2.33 7.03 6.00
CA LEU A 92 3.73 6.63 5.77
C LEU A 92 3.97 5.16 6.10
N THR A 93 3.13 4.51 6.88
CA THR A 93 3.23 3.07 7.18
C THR A 93 2.10 2.32 6.49
N PRO A 94 2.34 1.09 6.01
CA PRO A 94 1.28 0.32 5.36
C PRO A 94 0.17 -0.04 6.35
N GLY A 95 -1.09 0.23 5.97
CA GLY A 95 -2.27 -0.15 6.75
C GLY A 95 -2.55 -1.65 6.72
N ALA A 96 -2.00 -2.37 5.74
CA ALA A 96 -1.88 -3.83 5.78
C ALA A 96 -0.61 -4.29 5.04
N ALA A 97 -0.10 -5.46 5.39
CA ALA A 97 1.04 -6.07 4.70
C ALA A 97 0.76 -7.56 4.48
N ARG A 98 1.15 -8.06 3.32
CA ARG A 98 1.02 -9.46 2.92
C ARG A 98 2.40 -10.03 2.62
N VAL A 99 2.70 -11.20 3.18
CA VAL A 99 3.88 -11.99 2.85
C VAL A 99 3.41 -13.41 2.53
N GLY A 100 3.62 -13.83 1.28
CA GLY A 100 3.09 -15.08 0.76
C GLY A 100 1.56 -15.16 0.89
N ASN A 101 1.07 -16.13 1.67
CA ASN A 101 -0.37 -16.37 1.84
C ASN A 101 -0.96 -15.58 3.01
N TYR A 102 -0.13 -15.03 3.89
CA TYR A 102 -0.59 -14.37 5.10
C TYR A 102 -0.65 -12.86 4.92
N LYS A 103 -1.71 -12.25 5.45
CA LYS A 103 -1.92 -10.81 5.46
C LYS A 103 -2.22 -10.33 6.86
N ALA A 104 -1.46 -9.34 7.32
CA ALA A 104 -1.70 -8.61 8.55
C ALA A 104 -2.38 -7.27 8.22
N VAL A 105 -3.46 -6.96 8.92
CA VAL A 105 -4.22 -5.71 8.75
C VAL A 105 -4.11 -4.91 10.04
N PHE A 106 -3.52 -3.71 9.95
CA PHE A 106 -3.30 -2.77 11.04
C PHE A 106 -4.34 -1.63 11.02
N ASN A 107 -4.88 -1.31 9.84
CA ASN A 107 -5.75 -0.16 9.65
C ASN A 107 -7.19 -0.57 9.29
N LEU A 108 -8.06 -0.67 10.31
CA LEU A 108 -9.47 -0.99 10.15
C LEU A 108 -10.32 0.29 10.00
N ARG A 109 -10.08 1.08 8.94
CA ARG A 109 -10.88 2.28 8.61
C ARG A 109 -12.34 1.97 8.25
N GLY A 110 -12.75 0.70 8.23
CA GLY A 110 -14.10 0.25 7.98
C GLY A 110 -14.15 -0.96 7.05
N ASP A 111 -15.32 -1.59 7.00
CA ASP A 111 -15.61 -2.78 6.18
C ASP A 111 -16.98 -2.69 5.49
N ASP A 112 -17.38 -1.48 5.09
CA ASP A 112 -18.66 -1.22 4.39
C ASP A 112 -19.89 -1.83 5.10
N GLY A 113 -19.88 -1.85 6.43
CA GLY A 113 -21.00 -2.34 7.23
C GLY A 113 -21.16 -3.86 7.30
N GLN A 114 -20.14 -4.66 6.98
CA GLN A 114 -20.15 -6.09 7.25
C GLN A 114 -19.63 -6.37 8.69
N PRO A 115 -20.41 -7.06 9.55
CA PRO A 115 -19.91 -7.52 10.84
C PRO A 115 -18.98 -8.72 10.64
N THR A 116 -17.76 -8.72 11.19
CA THR A 116 -17.07 -10.01 11.36
C THR A 116 -17.62 -10.76 12.55
N GLY A 117 -17.66 -12.08 12.38
CA GLY A 117 -18.12 -12.99 13.40
C GLY A 117 -17.34 -12.86 14.71
N GLY A 118 -18.08 -12.91 15.81
CA GLY A 118 -17.65 -13.38 17.14
C GLY A 118 -16.67 -12.51 17.95
N LEU A 119 -15.79 -11.72 17.35
CA LEU A 119 -14.71 -11.02 18.07
C LEU A 119 -14.77 -9.49 17.86
N ALA A 120 -14.79 -8.79 18.99
CA ALA A 120 -15.33 -7.44 19.20
C ALA A 120 -14.63 -6.26 18.49
N VAL A 121 -13.60 -6.45 17.65
CA VAL A 121 -12.91 -5.33 16.98
C VAL A 121 -13.67 -4.76 15.77
N ASP A 122 -14.65 -5.51 15.26
CA ASP A 122 -15.35 -5.23 13.98
C ASP A 122 -16.85 -4.98 14.13
N ALA A 123 -17.36 -4.90 15.36
CA ALA A 123 -18.75 -4.50 15.60
C ALA A 123 -19.03 -3.03 15.22
N ASN A 124 -17.99 -2.28 14.85
CA ASN A 124 -18.07 -0.88 14.46
C ASN A 124 -18.23 -0.75 12.94
N LEU A 125 -19.49 -0.79 12.50
CA LEU A 125 -19.92 -0.61 11.11
C LEU A 125 -19.52 0.78 10.56
N GLY A 126 -19.04 0.82 9.30
CA GLY A 126 -18.87 2.06 8.52
C GLY A 126 -17.44 2.59 8.33
N TRP A 127 -17.28 3.55 7.41
CA TRP A 127 -16.03 4.28 7.16
C TRP A 127 -15.75 5.26 8.31
N LYS A 128 -14.55 5.19 8.89
CA LYS A 128 -14.19 5.94 10.11
C LYS A 128 -13.45 7.26 9.87
N GLY A 129 -13.27 7.66 8.61
CA GLY A 129 -12.52 8.86 8.23
C GLY A 129 -11.04 8.61 7.98
N ALA A 130 -10.35 9.64 7.49
CA ALA A 130 -8.94 9.62 7.10
C ALA A 130 -7.95 9.41 8.26
N ASP A 131 -8.29 9.79 9.49
CA ASP A 131 -7.31 9.84 10.60
C ASP A 131 -7.63 8.87 11.76
N LYS A 132 -8.69 8.07 11.68
CA LYS A 132 -9.08 7.15 12.78
C LYS A 132 -8.38 5.80 12.65
N TYR A 133 -7.27 5.64 13.36
CA TYR A 133 -6.59 4.37 13.63
C TYR A 133 -7.52 3.35 14.29
N VAL A 134 -7.58 2.12 13.75
CA VAL A 134 -8.09 0.97 14.50
C VAL A 134 -7.30 -0.29 14.12
N ALA A 135 -6.27 -0.61 14.90
CA ALA A 135 -6.01 -1.92 15.52
C ALA A 135 -4.80 -1.79 16.47
N THR A 136 -4.98 -1.94 17.78
CA THR A 136 -3.85 -2.03 18.75
C THR A 136 -3.04 -3.31 18.57
N VAL A 137 -3.67 -4.32 17.95
CA VAL A 137 -3.08 -5.62 17.59
C VAL A 137 -3.60 -5.98 16.20
N PRO A 138 -2.74 -6.38 15.24
CA PRO A 138 -3.17 -6.65 13.87
C PRO A 138 -4.11 -7.85 13.78
N GLN A 139 -5.04 -7.81 12.82
CA GLN A 139 -5.75 -9.01 12.38
C GLN A 139 -4.89 -9.75 11.36
N VAL A 140 -4.77 -11.07 11.47
CA VAL A 140 -4.02 -11.89 10.52
C VAL A 140 -4.95 -12.86 9.81
N PHE A 141 -4.79 -12.95 8.49
CA PHE A 141 -5.60 -13.84 7.64
C PHE A 141 -4.71 -14.71 6.77
N ASP A 142 -5.11 -15.96 6.57
CA ASP A 142 -4.58 -16.83 5.50
C ASP A 142 -5.47 -16.65 4.26
N LEU A 143 -4.98 -15.93 3.26
CA LEU A 143 -5.77 -15.55 2.09
C LEU A 143 -6.08 -16.71 1.14
N TRP A 144 -5.38 -17.85 1.28
CA TRP A 144 -5.66 -19.05 0.49
C TRP A 144 -6.83 -19.82 1.08
N ALA A 145 -6.86 -19.98 2.40
CA ALA A 145 -7.96 -20.61 3.10
C ALA A 145 -9.19 -19.68 3.24
N ASP A 146 -8.95 -18.39 3.43
CA ASP A 146 -9.96 -17.38 3.70
C ASP A 146 -9.74 -16.10 2.89
N PRO A 147 -10.02 -16.14 1.57
CA PRO A 147 -9.91 -14.96 0.69
C PRO A 147 -10.90 -13.84 1.05
N GLN A 148 -11.84 -14.09 1.97
CA GLN A 148 -12.82 -13.11 2.43
C GLN A 148 -12.41 -12.47 3.76
N GLU A 149 -11.23 -12.78 4.32
CA GLU A 149 -10.72 -12.14 5.55
C GLU A 149 -11.77 -12.17 6.69
N ARG A 150 -12.45 -13.31 6.87
CA ARG A 150 -13.52 -13.55 7.85
C ARG A 150 -13.01 -14.09 9.18
N TYR A 151 -11.94 -14.86 9.18
CA TYR A 151 -11.41 -15.56 10.34
C TYR A 151 -10.01 -15.05 10.70
N ASP A 152 -9.93 -14.21 11.72
CA ASP A 152 -8.65 -13.73 12.26
C ASP A 152 -7.92 -14.85 13.00
N ILE A 153 -6.82 -15.33 12.41
CA ILE A 153 -6.03 -16.43 12.98
C ILE A 153 -5.09 -15.96 14.09
N PHE A 154 -4.87 -14.65 14.23
CA PHE A 154 -4.01 -14.11 15.29
C PHE A 154 -4.63 -14.34 16.67
N MET A 155 -5.92 -14.02 16.83
CA MET A 155 -6.63 -14.18 18.10
C MET A 155 -7.18 -15.59 18.31
N ASN A 156 -7.64 -16.26 17.25
CA ASN A 156 -8.28 -17.58 17.37
C ASN A 156 -7.26 -18.72 17.51
N ASN A 157 -6.09 -18.60 16.88
CA ASN A 157 -5.05 -19.64 16.84
C ASN A 157 -3.68 -19.09 17.25
N PHE A 158 -3.66 -18.29 18.32
CA PHE A 158 -2.48 -17.55 18.78
C PHE A 158 -1.23 -18.44 18.95
N THR A 159 -1.40 -19.69 19.38
CA THR A 159 -0.28 -20.62 19.60
C THR A 159 0.27 -21.28 18.32
N GLU A 160 -0.43 -21.21 17.20
CA GLU A 160 -0.08 -21.97 15.99
C GLU A 160 0.33 -21.10 14.80
N ARG A 161 -0.20 -19.88 14.71
CA ARG A 161 -0.09 -19.03 13.50
C ARG A 161 0.55 -17.66 13.75
N THR A 162 0.94 -17.34 14.99
CA THR A 162 1.60 -16.06 15.33
C THR A 162 2.96 -15.88 14.68
N TRP A 163 3.64 -16.98 14.31
CA TRP A 163 4.91 -16.92 13.58
C TRP A 163 4.78 -16.14 12.27
N ALA A 164 3.60 -16.05 11.65
CA ALA A 164 3.36 -15.27 10.43
C ALA A 164 3.65 -13.77 10.61
N MET A 165 3.55 -13.25 11.83
CA MET A 165 3.88 -11.85 12.13
C MET A 165 5.39 -11.58 12.09
N VAL A 166 6.24 -12.59 12.28
CA VAL A 166 7.70 -12.41 12.23
C VAL A 166 8.17 -11.96 10.83
N PRO A 167 7.93 -12.74 9.74
CA PRO A 167 8.34 -12.32 8.42
C PRO A 167 7.61 -11.05 7.97
N ILE A 168 6.33 -10.87 8.31
CA ILE A 168 5.59 -9.64 7.97
C ILE A 168 6.22 -8.41 8.63
N SER A 169 6.58 -8.50 9.91
CA SER A 169 7.22 -7.40 10.63
C SER A 169 8.60 -7.08 10.05
N ASP A 170 9.36 -8.10 9.64
CA ASP A 170 10.67 -7.90 9.03
C ASP A 170 10.54 -7.26 7.64
N SER A 171 9.60 -7.70 6.79
CA SER A 171 9.25 -7.03 5.53
C SER A 171 8.89 -5.55 5.71
N ILE A 172 8.05 -5.23 6.71
CA ILE A 172 7.71 -3.84 7.02
C ILE A 172 8.96 -3.05 7.46
N LYS A 173 9.83 -3.62 8.30
CA LYS A 173 11.07 -2.94 8.71
C LYS A 173 11.97 -2.65 7.52
N GLU A 174 12.15 -3.60 6.61
CA GLU A 174 12.95 -3.38 5.41
C GLU A 174 12.36 -2.27 4.53
N LEU A 175 11.05 -2.26 4.33
CA LEU A 175 10.35 -1.14 3.67
C LEU A 175 10.64 0.19 4.36
N MET A 176 10.48 0.27 5.69
CA MET A 176 10.70 1.52 6.43
C MET A 176 12.16 2.01 6.36
N LYS A 177 13.14 1.09 6.29
CA LYS A 177 14.56 1.46 6.08
C LYS A 177 14.77 2.14 4.72
N THR A 178 13.99 1.77 3.70
CA THR A 178 14.11 2.40 2.38
C THR A 178 13.82 3.90 2.43
N TYR A 179 12.91 4.36 3.30
CA TYR A 179 12.58 5.79 3.44
C TYR A 179 13.73 6.64 3.95
N VAL A 180 14.71 6.04 4.65
CA VAL A 180 15.91 6.75 5.08
C VAL A 180 16.82 7.02 3.89
N LYS A 181 16.92 6.06 2.96
CA LYS A 181 17.76 6.17 1.76
C LYS A 181 17.06 6.92 0.62
N TYR A 182 15.75 6.73 0.49
CA TYR A 182 14.89 7.26 -0.57
C TYR A 182 13.67 7.92 0.10
N PRO A 183 13.80 9.17 0.58
CA PRO A 183 12.71 9.83 1.30
C PRO A 183 11.47 10.00 0.42
N PRO A 184 10.25 9.92 1.00
CA PRO A 184 9.02 10.14 0.26
C PRO A 184 9.06 11.48 -0.48
N ARG A 185 8.72 11.43 -1.77
CA ARG A 185 8.74 12.63 -2.61
C ARG A 185 7.65 13.59 -2.22
N LYS A 186 7.89 14.88 -2.50
CA LYS A 186 6.85 15.90 -2.42
C LYS A 186 5.67 15.49 -3.30
N LEU A 187 4.46 15.85 -2.86
CA LEU A 187 3.23 15.58 -3.57
C LEU A 187 3.33 16.09 -5.02
N GLN A 188 3.37 15.18 -6.00
CA GLN A 188 3.57 15.54 -7.42
C GLN A 188 2.28 16.00 -8.11
N SER A 189 1.12 15.68 -7.54
CA SER A 189 -0.17 16.21 -7.95
C SER A 189 -1.13 16.15 -6.76
N GLY A 190 -1.85 17.24 -6.50
CA GLY A 190 -2.83 17.33 -5.42
C GLY A 190 -4.17 16.75 -5.84
N THR A 191 -4.69 15.80 -5.08
CA THR A 191 -6.13 15.75 -4.84
C THR A 191 -6.41 16.69 -3.67
N TYR A 192 -7.53 17.42 -3.75
CA TYR A 192 -8.00 18.36 -2.73
C TYR A 192 -7.84 17.77 -1.32
N THR A 193 -6.93 18.33 -0.50
CA THR A 193 -6.63 17.84 0.86
C THR A 193 -7.64 18.32 1.91
N GLY A 194 -8.81 18.81 1.47
CA GLY A 194 -9.77 19.50 2.32
C GLY A 194 -9.48 21.00 2.45
N PRO A 195 -10.42 21.77 3.05
CA PRO A 195 -10.19 23.18 3.35
C PRO A 195 -9.09 23.34 4.40
N ILE A 196 -8.21 24.33 4.24
CA ILE A 196 -7.19 24.68 5.24
C ILE A 196 -7.88 24.90 6.59
N THR A 197 -7.48 24.14 7.62
CA THR A 197 -7.99 24.34 8.97
C THR A 197 -7.48 25.66 9.54
N ILE A 198 -8.23 26.28 10.47
CA ILE A 198 -7.79 27.52 11.13
C ILE A 198 -6.42 27.34 11.81
N SER A 199 -6.18 26.17 12.41
CA SER A 199 -4.93 25.83 13.08
C SER A 199 -3.75 25.78 12.11
N ASP A 200 -3.93 25.18 10.94
CA ASP A 200 -2.87 25.09 9.93
C ASP A 200 -2.62 26.44 9.26
N TYR A 201 -3.67 27.25 9.06
CA TYR A 201 -3.51 28.63 8.62
C TYR A 201 -2.71 29.47 9.61
N GLN A 202 -2.98 29.34 10.91
CA GLN A 202 -2.25 30.05 11.96
C GLN A 202 -0.78 29.62 12.03
N ARG A 203 -0.49 28.32 11.92
CA ARG A 203 0.88 27.79 11.85
C ARG A 203 1.61 28.31 10.61
N PHE A 204 0.97 28.26 9.45
CA PHE A 204 1.54 28.75 8.20
C PHE A 204 1.82 30.26 8.28
N LYS A 205 0.88 31.04 8.81
CA LYS A 205 1.05 32.48 9.04
C LYS A 205 2.23 32.75 9.97
N TYR A 206 2.35 32.02 11.09
CA TYR A 206 3.46 32.17 12.02
C TYR A 206 4.81 31.91 11.34
N VAL A 207 4.93 30.81 10.59
CA VAL A 207 6.16 30.46 9.86
C VAL A 207 6.48 31.51 8.79
N ARG A 208 5.48 31.98 8.05
CA ARG A 208 5.65 33.04 7.05
C ARG A 208 6.12 34.35 7.68
N ASP A 209 5.51 34.76 8.78
CA ASP A 209 5.86 36.00 9.48
C ASP A 209 7.26 35.89 10.12
N ALA A 210 7.71 34.69 10.50
CA ALA A 210 9.08 34.43 10.95
C ALA A 210 10.10 34.50 9.80
N LEU A 211 9.82 33.83 8.68
CA LEU A 211 10.69 33.83 7.50
C LEU A 211 10.78 35.21 6.83
N GLN A 212 9.71 36.01 6.91
CA GLN A 212 9.72 37.38 6.42
C GLN A 212 10.70 38.28 7.18
N LYS A 213 10.94 38.01 8.48
CA LYS A 213 11.98 38.71 9.27
C LYS A 213 13.39 38.34 8.82
N GLU A 214 13.55 37.18 8.19
CA GLU A 214 14.79 36.70 7.61
C GLU A 214 14.92 37.06 6.11
N GLY A 215 13.98 37.88 5.59
CA GLY A 215 13.97 38.34 4.20
C GLY A 215 13.41 37.33 3.19
N ILE A 216 12.82 36.23 3.65
CA ILE A 216 12.26 35.16 2.80
C ILE A 216 10.74 35.34 2.71
N SER A 217 10.21 35.56 1.50
CA SER A 217 8.78 35.74 1.24
C SER A 217 8.16 34.49 0.62
N ILE A 218 7.10 33.96 1.24
CA ILE A 218 6.35 32.79 0.75
C ILE A 218 4.90 33.21 0.44
N PRO A 219 4.37 32.93 -0.75
CA PRO A 219 2.98 33.23 -1.10
C PRO A 219 1.99 32.38 -0.28
N LEU A 220 0.76 32.88 -0.11
CA LEU A 220 -0.31 32.08 0.47
C LEU A 220 -0.64 30.89 -0.43
N PRO A 221 -0.85 29.69 0.11
CA PRO A 221 -1.34 28.56 -0.68
C PRO A 221 -2.73 28.94 -1.23
N THR A 222 -2.83 29.07 -2.54
CA THR A 222 -4.11 29.21 -3.23
C THR A 222 -4.80 27.86 -3.15
N GLY A 223 -5.85 27.77 -2.33
CA GLY A 223 -6.61 26.53 -2.17
C GLY A 223 -7.32 26.16 -3.47
N ASN A 224 -6.66 25.29 -4.25
CA ASN A 224 -7.28 24.39 -5.22
C ASN A 224 -6.90 22.96 -4.83
#